data_AF-U5S170-F1
#
_entry.id   AF-U5S170-F1
#
_cell.length_a   1.000
_cell.length_b   1.000
_cell.length_c   1.000
_cell.angle_alpha   90.00
_cell.angle_beta   90.00
_cell.angle_gamma   90.00
#
_symmetry.space_group_name_H-M   'P 1'
#
loop_
_entity.id
_entity.type
_entity.pdbx_description
1 polymer ?
#
loop_
_entity_poly.entity_id
_entity_poly.type
_entity_poly.pdbx_seq_one_letter_code
_entity_poly.pdbx_strand_id
1 'polypeptide(L)'
;DPPHDQAISMIIDQGYETMEGASGDDWISVAQSMRAYLRFSLLGGVIAQQIRNLGYKAKAHSVMDGEVLQPPLLLLSGLGEVSRIGEVILNPYLGPRLKSG
;
A
#
# COMPACT_ATOMS: atom_id res chain seq x y z
N ASP A 1 -2.75 24.35 -0.68
CA ASP A 1 -1.71 23.59 -1.39
C ASP A 1 -1.28 22.37 -0.61
N PRO A 2 -1.04 21.24 -1.29
CA PRO A 2 -0.49 20.05 -0.66
C PRO A 2 0.93 20.36 -0.10
N PRO A 3 1.27 19.90 1.12
CA PRO A 3 2.54 20.22 1.77
C PRO A 3 3.74 19.46 1.21
N HIS A 4 3.51 18.45 0.37
CA HIS A 4 4.51 17.64 -0.33
C HIS A 4 4.14 17.56 -1.81
N ASP A 5 5.14 17.62 -2.69
CA ASP A 5 5.00 17.60 -4.15
C ASP A 5 5.34 16.23 -4.76
N GLN A 6 5.97 15.34 -3.99
CA GLN A 6 6.38 14.00 -4.40
C GLN A 6 5.68 12.92 -3.56
N ALA A 7 5.50 11.74 -4.17
CA ALA A 7 4.99 10.55 -3.49
C ALA A 7 5.89 9.34 -3.78
N ILE A 8 6.19 8.56 -2.76
CA ILE A 8 6.82 7.24 -2.90
C ILE A 8 5.73 6.22 -2.60
N SER A 9 5.31 5.47 -3.62
CA SER A 9 4.29 4.44 -3.48
C SER A 9 4.95 3.07 -3.27
N MET A 10 4.40 2.31 -2.34
CA MET A 10 4.85 0.95 -2.03
C MET A 10 3.67 -0.02 -2.10
N ILE A 11 3.95 -1.25 -2.53
CA ILE A 11 3.00 -2.37 -2.46
C ILE A 11 3.57 -3.49 -1.60
N ILE A 12 2.72 -4.12 -0.80
CA ILE A 12 3.04 -5.28 0.02
C ILE A 12 2.15 -6.44 -0.42
N ASP A 13 2.76 -7.56 -0.78
CA ASP A 13 2.05 -8.79 -1.10
C ASP A 13 1.35 -9.36 0.16
N GLN A 14 0.04 -9.62 0.03
CA GLN A 14 -0.76 -10.24 1.09
C GLN A 14 -0.36 -11.72 1.34
N GLY A 15 0.25 -12.38 0.35
CA GLY A 15 0.77 -13.75 0.39
C GLY A 15 -0.09 -14.73 -0.41
N TYR A 16 0.50 -15.41 -1.40
CA TYR A 16 -0.21 -16.30 -2.31
C TYR A 16 -0.70 -17.58 -1.61
N GLU A 17 0.18 -18.27 -0.90
CA GLU A 17 -0.08 -19.59 -0.33
C GLU A 17 -1.20 -19.55 0.71
N THR A 18 -1.25 -18.50 1.53
CA THR A 18 -2.34 -18.31 2.50
C THR A 18 -3.66 -17.98 1.80
N MET A 19 -3.62 -17.22 0.70
CA MET A 19 -4.83 -16.87 -0.05
C MET A 19 -5.40 -18.07 -0.81
N GLU A 20 -4.53 -18.96 -1.32
CA GLU A 20 -4.95 -20.21 -1.98
C GLU A 20 -5.70 -21.15 -1.03
N GLY A 21 -5.30 -21.18 0.25
CA GLY A 21 -5.95 -22.00 1.29
C GLY A 21 -7.16 -21.36 1.96
N ALA A 22 -7.55 -20.14 1.56
CA ALA A 22 -8.62 -19.36 2.18
C ALA A 22 -9.83 -19.22 1.24
N SER A 23 -11.01 -18.99 1.80
CA SER A 23 -12.20 -18.60 1.00
C SER A 23 -12.16 -17.15 0.55
N GLY A 24 -11.27 -16.34 1.14
CA GLY A 24 -11.14 -14.90 0.91
C GLY A 24 -11.98 -14.04 1.85
N ASP A 25 -12.94 -14.63 2.56
CA ASP A 25 -13.82 -14.00 3.56
C ASP A 25 -13.88 -14.76 4.90
N ASP A 26 -13.05 -15.77 5.06
CA ASP A 26 -12.90 -16.52 6.31
C ASP A 26 -12.06 -15.76 7.37
N TRP A 27 -11.78 -16.47 8.46
CA TRP A 27 -11.07 -15.96 9.64
C TRP A 27 -9.67 -15.39 9.37
N ILE A 28 -8.99 -15.77 8.27
CA ILE A 28 -7.63 -15.25 7.98
C ILE A 28 -7.65 -14.02 7.08
N SER A 29 -8.75 -13.73 6.39
CA SER A 29 -8.84 -12.66 5.38
C SER A 29 -8.43 -11.29 5.92
N VAL A 30 -9.01 -10.87 7.06
CA VAL A 30 -8.67 -9.59 7.70
C VAL A 30 -7.21 -9.58 8.18
N ALA A 31 -6.71 -10.70 8.70
CA ALA A 31 -5.34 -10.80 9.18
C ALA A 31 -4.32 -10.65 8.04
N GLN A 32 -4.59 -11.17 6.84
CA GLN A 32 -3.73 -10.95 5.66
C GLN A 32 -3.65 -9.46 5.30
N SER A 33 -4.79 -8.76 5.30
CA SER A 33 -4.83 -7.31 5.07
C SER A 33 -4.03 -6.55 6.14
N MET A 34 -4.27 -6.84 7.42
CA MET A 34 -3.62 -6.15 8.53
C MET A 34 -2.11 -6.42 8.58
N ARG A 35 -1.67 -7.64 8.25
CA ARG A 35 -0.24 -7.97 8.11
C ARG A 35 0.43 -7.10 7.05
N ALA A 36 -0.20 -6.92 5.88
CA ALA A 36 0.35 -6.11 4.82
C ALA A 36 0.39 -4.61 5.20
N TYR A 37 -0.67 -4.10 5.83
CA TYR A 37 -0.69 -2.72 6.36
C TYR A 37 0.36 -2.48 7.44
N LEU A 38 0.53 -3.40 8.40
CA LEU A 38 1.55 -3.28 9.44
C LEU A 38 2.96 -3.22 8.84
N ARG A 39 3.25 -4.09 7.86
CA ARG A 39 4.54 -4.08 7.15
C ARG A 39 4.78 -2.77 6.42
N PHE A 40 3.76 -2.23 5.74
CA PHE A 40 3.85 -0.91 5.14
C PHE A 40 4.14 0.16 6.21
N SER A 41 3.38 0.20 7.31
CA SER A 41 3.57 1.22 8.35
C SER A 41 4.99 1.21 8.94
N LEU A 42 5.58 0.03 9.11
CA LEU A 42 6.98 -0.10 9.56
C LEU A 42 7.96 0.44 8.52
N LEU A 43 7.86 -0.01 7.26
CA LEU A 43 8.77 0.40 6.18
C LEU A 43 8.61 1.88 5.84
N GLY A 44 7.39 2.34 5.60
CA GLY A 44 7.05 3.73 5.32
C GLY A 44 7.45 4.66 6.46
N GLY A 45 7.27 4.24 7.72
CA GLY A 45 7.72 4.99 8.88
C GLY A 45 9.24 5.21 8.91
N VAL A 46 10.01 4.15 8.66
CA VAL A 46 11.49 4.21 8.59
C VAL A 46 11.95 5.08 7.42
N ILE A 47 11.36 4.92 6.23
CA ILE A 47 11.70 5.71 5.03
C ILE A 47 11.38 7.19 5.27
N ALA A 48 10.19 7.50 5.78
CA ALA A 48 9.80 8.89 6.06
C ALA A 48 10.70 9.53 7.13
N GLN A 49 11.07 8.78 8.18
CA GLN A 49 12.04 9.27 9.17
C GLN A 49 13.40 9.53 8.54
N GLN A 50 13.86 8.66 7.64
CA GLN A 50 15.14 8.86 6.96
C GLN A 50 15.12 10.10 6.06
N ILE A 51 14.03 10.36 5.33
CA ILE A 51 13.88 11.57 4.53
C ILE A 51 13.91 12.83 5.42
N ARG A 52 13.27 12.78 6.60
CA ARG A 52 13.35 13.85 7.61
C ARG A 52 14.76 14.05 8.15
N ASN A 53 15.53 12.98 8.37
CA ASN A 53 16.93 13.07 8.79
C ASN A 53 17.81 13.75 7.74
N LEU A 54 17.45 13.67 6.46
CA LEU A 54 18.11 14.37 5.36
C LEU A 54 17.69 15.85 5.22
N GLY A 55 16.77 16.33 6.06
CA GLY A 55 16.32 17.72 6.08
C GLY A 55 15.05 18.01 5.27
N TYR A 56 14.38 16.98 4.73
CA TYR A 56 13.16 17.14 3.92
C TYR A 56 11.90 16.73 4.70
N LYS A 57 10.79 17.44 4.48
CA LYS A 57 9.49 17.06 5.08
C LYS A 57 8.98 15.77 4.43
N ALA A 58 8.56 14.82 5.27
CA ALA A 58 7.96 13.57 4.81
C ALA A 58 6.97 13.02 5.86
N LYS A 59 5.86 12.45 5.38
CA LYS A 59 4.85 11.72 6.16
C LYS A 59 4.58 10.38 5.48
N ALA A 60 4.47 9.30 6.26
CA ALA A 60 3.99 8.01 5.77
C ALA A 60 2.46 7.98 5.92
N HIS A 61 1.75 7.59 4.87
CA HIS A 61 0.28 7.54 4.86
C HIS A 61 -0.20 6.10 5.03
N SER A 62 -0.43 5.71 6.28
CA SER A 62 -0.89 4.35 6.62
C SER A 62 -2.40 4.22 6.49
N VAL A 63 -2.91 2.99 6.57
CA VAL A 63 -4.37 2.74 6.63
C VAL A 63 -5.05 3.42 7.82
N MET A 64 -4.31 3.67 8.91
CA MET A 64 -4.84 4.29 10.13
C MET A 64 -4.71 5.81 10.14
N ASP A 65 -3.78 6.37 9.36
CA ASP A 65 -3.49 7.80 9.28
C ASP A 65 -2.98 8.12 7.87
N GLY A 66 -3.90 8.50 6.99
CA GLY A 66 -3.65 8.84 5.60
C GLY A 66 -4.42 10.11 5.21
N GLU A 67 -3.77 10.99 4.46
CA GLU A 67 -4.34 12.25 3.96
C GLU A 67 -4.42 12.26 2.42
N VAL A 68 -4.11 11.11 1.79
CA VAL A 68 -4.01 10.94 0.34
C VAL A 68 -4.76 9.69 -0.10
N LEU A 69 -5.18 9.67 -1.36
CA LEU A 69 -5.82 8.50 -1.97
C LEU A 69 -4.77 7.62 -2.65
N GLN A 70 -4.73 6.36 -2.26
CA GLN A 70 -3.73 5.40 -2.77
C GLN A 70 -3.96 4.96 -4.22
N PRO A 71 -5.20 4.68 -4.70
CA PRO A 71 -5.38 4.19 -6.08
C PRO A 71 -4.83 5.13 -7.17
N PRO A 72 -5.05 6.47 -7.12
CA PRO A 72 -4.42 7.39 -8.06
C PRO A 72 -2.89 7.38 -7.98
N LEU A 73 -2.30 7.32 -6.78
CA LEU A 73 -0.85 7.31 -6.60
C LEU A 73 -0.21 6.04 -7.17
N LEU A 74 -0.84 4.88 -6.98
CA LEU A 74 -0.38 3.62 -7.58
C LEU A 74 -0.43 3.64 -9.11
N LEU A 75 -1.50 4.21 -9.67
CA LEU A 75 -1.63 4.35 -11.13
C LEU A 75 -0.53 5.27 -11.69
N LEU A 76 -0.36 6.45 -11.08
CA LEU A 76 0.63 7.44 -11.52
C LEU A 76 2.08 7.00 -11.31
N SER A 77 2.35 6.18 -10.29
CA SER A 77 3.66 5.58 -10.04
C SER A 77 3.96 4.34 -10.90
N GLY A 78 3.03 3.94 -11.79
CA GLY A 78 3.22 2.81 -12.69
C GLY A 78 3.21 1.45 -11.99
N LEU A 79 2.62 1.35 -10.80
CA LEU A 79 2.58 0.12 -10.02
C LEU A 79 1.38 -0.80 -10.37
N GLY A 80 0.49 -0.34 -11.25
CA GLY A 80 -0.57 -1.17 -11.81
C GLY A 80 -1.59 -0.38 -12.61
N GLU A 81 -2.65 -1.06 -13.03
CA GLU A 81 -3.73 -0.50 -13.84
C GLU A 81 -5.09 -0.59 -13.14
N VAL A 82 -6.03 0.26 -13.54
CA VAL A 82 -7.41 0.21 -13.08
C VAL A 82 -8.04 -1.10 -13.54
N SER A 83 -8.65 -1.83 -12.60
CA SER A 83 -9.27 -3.13 -12.88
C SER A 83 -10.80 -3.05 -12.80
N ARG A 84 -11.48 -4.10 -13.30
CA ARG A 84 -12.94 -4.22 -13.18
C ARG A 84 -13.44 -4.33 -11.73
N ILE A 85 -12.56 -4.66 -10.79
CA ILE A 85 -12.89 -4.71 -9.35
C ILE A 85 -13.22 -3.30 -8.83
N GLY A 86 -12.84 -2.24 -9.56
CA GLY A 86 -13.16 -0.85 -9.23
C GLY A 86 -12.00 -0.19 -8.51
N GLU A 87 -12.13 0.00 -7.19
CA GLU A 87 -11.18 0.75 -6.35
C GLU A 87 -9.82 0.04 -6.14
N VAL A 88 -9.61 -1.12 -6.79
CA VAL A 88 -8.39 -1.91 -6.67
C VAL A 88 -7.56 -1.79 -7.93
N ILE A 89 -6.34 -1.26 -7.77
CA ILE A 89 -5.29 -1.27 -8.78
C ILE A 89 -4.69 -2.67 -8.87
N LEU A 90 -4.62 -3.21 -10.09
CA LEU A 90 -4.07 -4.53 -10.36
C LEU A 90 -2.61 -4.40 -10.80
N ASN A 91 -1.71 -5.04 -10.07
CA ASN A 91 -0.30 -5.11 -10.43
C ASN A 91 -0.07 -6.29 -11.41
N PRO A 92 0.73 -6.13 -12.48
CA PRO A 92 0.92 -7.18 -13.49
C PRO A 92 1.55 -8.47 -12.97
N TYR A 93 2.24 -8.44 -11.82
CA TYR A 93 2.89 -9.61 -11.24
C TYR A 93 2.13 -10.19 -10.05
N LEU A 94 1.54 -9.33 -9.22
CA LEU A 94 0.84 -9.75 -7.99
C LEU A 94 -0.68 -9.87 -8.18
N GLY A 95 -1.22 -9.39 -9.30
CA GLY A 95 -2.65 -9.22 -9.49
C GLY A 95 -3.23 -8.24 -8.45
N PRO A 96 -4.45 -8.50 -7.93
CA PRO A 96 -5.07 -7.67 -6.89
C PRO A 96 -4.57 -8.00 -5.47
N ARG A 97 -3.60 -8.90 -5.29
CA ARG A 97 -3.17 -9.46 -3.99
C ARG A 97 -2.20 -8.53 -3.23
N LEU A 98 -2.54 -7.25 -3.13
CA LEU A 98 -1.65 -6.25 -2.54
C LEU A 98 -2.37 -5.33 -1.57
N LYS A 99 -1.62 -4.75 -0.64
CA LYS A 99 -1.96 -3.49 0.03
C LYS A 99 -0.91 -2.45 -0.31
N SER A 100 -1.33 -1.21 -0.40
CA SER A 100 -0.48 -0.09 -0.76
C SER A 100 -0.40 0.96 0.33
N GLY A 101 0.64 1.78 0.22
CA GLY A 101 0.79 2.98 1.02
C GLY A 101 1.80 3.95 0.42
#